data_AF-A0A3B1AE72-F1
#
_entry.id   AF-A0A3B1AE72-F1
#
_cell.length_a   1.000
_cell.length_b   1.000
_cell.length_c   1.000
_cell.angle_alpha   90.00
_cell.angle_beta   90.00
_cell.angle_gamma   90.00
#
_symmetry.space_group_name_H-M   'P 1'
#
loop_
_entity.id
_entity.type
_entity.pdbx_description
1 polymer ?
#
loop_
_entity_poly.entity_id
_entity_poly.type
_entity_poly.pdbx_seq_one_letter_code
_entity_poly.pdbx_strand_id
1 'polypeptide(L)'
;MKREKPYPASFKPSLTDSTHVGDSMDATTLHLDNLPSPTPQGANLLDDGSGATFKTWAPAAREVRLRWDYRQNSAGDWHHQQEARLQKLDGGHWGGFVSGLEAGERYMFYVVGPEGGTEGIKR
;
A
#
# COMPACT_ATOMS: atom_id res chain seq x y z
N MET A 1 -34.30 -20.66 2.88
CA MET A 1 -33.47 -21.10 1.74
C MET A 1 -32.65 -19.92 1.25
N LYS A 2 -31.45 -19.70 1.82
CA LYS A 2 -30.51 -18.70 1.31
C LYS A 2 -29.57 -19.43 0.35
N ARG A 3 -29.52 -18.97 -0.90
CA ARG A 3 -28.65 -19.55 -1.93
C ARG A 3 -27.24 -18.98 -1.72
N GLU A 4 -26.34 -19.81 -1.21
CA GLU A 4 -24.90 -19.53 -1.25
C GLU A 4 -24.45 -19.70 -2.71
N LYS A 5 -23.88 -18.64 -3.30
CA LYS A 5 -23.20 -18.73 -4.59
C LYS A 5 -21.76 -19.18 -4.33
N PRO A 6 -21.25 -20.22 -5.01
CA PRO A 6 -19.85 -20.61 -4.91
C PRO A 6 -18.99 -19.60 -5.68
N TYR A 7 -18.00 -19.00 -5.03
CA TYR A 7 -17.00 -18.19 -5.73
C TYR A 7 -15.92 -19.14 -6.28
N PRO A 8 -15.68 -19.18 -7.60
CA PRO A 8 -14.66 -20.04 -8.18
C PRO A 8 -13.24 -19.49 -7.96
N ALA A 9 -12.30 -20.42 -8.02
CA ALA A 9 -10.89 -20.31 -7.70
C ALA A 9 -10.09 -19.29 -8.54
N SER A 10 -9.08 -18.73 -7.87
CA SER A 10 -7.74 -18.40 -8.39
C SER A 10 -7.65 -17.58 -9.68
N PHE A 11 -7.42 -16.28 -9.52
CA PHE A 11 -6.61 -15.52 -10.48
C PHE A 11 -5.57 -14.70 -9.72
N LYS A 12 -4.35 -15.24 -9.61
CA LYS A 12 -3.18 -14.48 -9.17
C LYS A 12 -2.60 -13.80 -10.42
N PRO A 13 -2.64 -12.47 -10.57
CA PRO A 13 -1.81 -11.84 -11.59
C PRO A 13 -0.34 -12.06 -11.19
N SER A 14 0.33 -12.93 -11.93
CA SER A 14 1.78 -13.08 -11.92
C SER A 14 2.41 -11.77 -12.41
N LEU A 15 2.97 -10.99 -11.49
CA LEU A 15 3.92 -9.93 -11.80
C LEU A 15 5.21 -10.56 -12.31
N THR A 16 5.24 -10.85 -13.60
CA THR A 16 6.48 -11.11 -14.33
C THR A 16 6.54 -10.15 -15.50
N ASP A 17 7.24 -9.04 -15.31
CA ASP A 17 8.10 -8.54 -16.37
C ASP A 17 9.50 -8.37 -15.77
N SER A 18 10.43 -9.15 -16.32
CA SER A 18 11.83 -9.17 -15.92
C SER A 18 12.61 -8.33 -16.91
N THR A 19 13.21 -7.23 -16.45
CA THR A 19 14.43 -6.71 -17.05
C THR A 19 15.42 -6.41 -15.93
N HIS A 20 16.52 -7.16 -15.94
CA HIS A 20 17.61 -7.09 -14.99
C HIS A 20 18.55 -5.93 -15.38
N VAL A 21 18.64 -4.91 -14.53
CA VAL A 21 19.84 -4.07 -14.38
C VAL A 21 19.96 -3.75 -12.90
N GLY A 22 21.00 -4.28 -12.28
CA GLY A 22 21.29 -4.02 -10.88
C GLY A 22 21.80 -2.60 -10.70
N ASP A 23 21.02 -1.78 -10.01
CA ASP A 23 21.49 -0.64 -9.20
C ASP A 23 20.32 -0.23 -8.30
N SER A 24 20.55 -0.13 -6.98
CA SER A 24 19.60 0.36 -5.97
C SER A 24 18.34 -0.52 -5.73
N MET A 25 18.06 -0.87 -4.47
CA MET A 25 16.77 -1.46 -4.06
C MET A 25 15.66 -0.40 -4.23
N ASP A 26 15.22 -0.17 -5.45
CA ASP A 26 14.09 0.70 -5.73
C ASP A 26 12.82 0.00 -5.23
N ALA A 27 12.40 0.39 -4.03
CA ALA A 27 11.11 0.00 -3.50
C ALA A 27 10.04 0.34 -4.55
N THR A 28 9.27 -0.68 -4.97
CA THR A 28 8.14 -0.56 -5.89
C THR A 28 7.32 0.67 -5.53
N THR A 29 7.02 1.53 -6.49
CA THR A 29 6.19 2.72 -6.27
C THR A 29 4.75 2.42 -6.70
N LEU A 30 3.77 2.74 -5.86
CA LEU A 30 2.35 2.48 -6.14
C LEU A 30 1.81 3.44 -7.19
N HIS A 31 0.87 2.97 -8.01
CA HIS A 31 0.27 3.74 -9.09
C HIS A 31 -0.87 4.65 -8.59
N LEU A 32 -1.12 5.73 -9.36
CA LEU A 32 -2.17 6.73 -9.07
C LEU A 32 -3.46 6.53 -9.89
N ASP A 33 -3.43 5.69 -10.92
CA ASP A 33 -4.47 5.62 -11.96
C ASP A 33 -5.86 5.24 -11.44
N ASN A 34 -5.94 4.67 -10.23
CA ASN A 34 -7.18 4.25 -9.58
C ASN A 34 -7.54 5.06 -8.33
N LEU A 35 -6.96 6.25 -8.14
CA LEU A 35 -7.37 7.13 -7.04
C LEU A 35 -8.70 7.84 -7.38
N PRO A 36 -9.78 7.64 -6.59
CA PRO A 36 -11.02 8.37 -6.78
C PRO A 36 -10.77 9.86 -6.49
N SER A 37 -11.53 10.74 -7.16
CA SER A 37 -11.46 12.19 -6.92
C SER A 37 -12.79 12.67 -6.31
N PRO A 38 -12.79 13.26 -5.09
CA PRO A 38 -11.66 13.45 -4.19
C PRO A 38 -11.23 12.16 -3.48
N THR A 39 -9.92 11.93 -3.37
CA THR A 39 -9.39 10.78 -2.62
C THR A 39 -9.48 11.05 -1.12
N PRO A 40 -10.21 10.23 -0.34
CA PRO A 40 -10.29 10.38 1.11
C PRO A 40 -8.94 10.13 1.78
N GLN A 41 -8.71 10.68 2.97
CA GLN A 41 -7.51 10.39 3.76
C GLN A 41 -7.57 9.00 4.40
N GLY A 42 -6.41 8.45 4.74
CA GLY A 42 -6.27 7.10 5.31
C GLY A 42 -6.33 6.01 4.24
N ALA A 43 -6.74 4.82 4.65
CA ALA A 43 -7.00 3.68 3.77
C ALA A 43 -8.49 3.53 3.49
N ASN A 44 -8.85 3.43 2.21
CA ASN A 44 -10.23 3.31 1.76
C ASN A 44 -10.34 2.17 0.75
N LEU A 45 -11.12 1.15 1.07
CA LEU A 45 -11.46 0.09 0.12
C LEU A 45 -12.33 0.66 -1.00
N LEU A 46 -12.10 0.19 -2.21
CA LEU A 46 -12.95 0.51 -3.34
C LEU A 46 -14.18 -0.41 -3.34
N ASP A 47 -15.36 0.18 -3.59
CA ASP A 47 -16.64 -0.53 -3.56
C ASP A 47 -16.73 -1.68 -4.59
N ASP A 48 -15.93 -1.60 -5.64
CA ASP A 48 -15.82 -2.62 -6.69
C ASP A 48 -14.95 -3.83 -6.28
N GLY A 49 -14.33 -3.77 -5.09
CA GLY A 49 -13.44 -4.82 -4.58
C GLY A 49 -12.10 -4.91 -5.31
N SER A 50 -11.73 -3.93 -6.13
CA SER A 50 -10.46 -3.94 -6.86
C SER A 50 -9.24 -3.74 -5.94
N GLY A 51 -9.44 -3.18 -4.75
CA GLY A 51 -8.40 -3.03 -3.74
C GLY A 51 -8.65 -1.84 -2.81
N ALA A 52 -7.58 -1.21 -2.33
CA ALA A 52 -7.66 -0.04 -1.47
C ALA A 52 -6.78 1.11 -1.96
N THR A 53 -7.26 2.32 -1.70
CA THR A 53 -6.53 3.56 -1.92
C THR A 53 -6.01 4.10 -0.59
N PHE A 54 -4.83 4.68 -0.65
CA PHE A 54 -4.15 5.24 0.50
C PHE A 54 -3.84 6.70 0.25
N LYS A 55 -4.10 7.54 1.24
CA LYS A 55 -3.68 8.94 1.21
C LYS A 55 -3.29 9.42 2.59
N THR A 56 -2.16 10.10 2.68
CA THR A 56 -1.71 10.73 3.92
C THR A 56 -1.15 12.11 3.67
N TRP A 57 -1.25 12.98 4.66
CA TRP A 57 -0.63 14.31 4.63
C TRP A 57 0.71 14.25 5.34
N ALA A 58 1.79 14.47 4.58
CA ALA A 58 3.15 14.45 5.09
C ALA A 58 4.02 15.42 4.27
N PRO A 59 3.79 16.73 4.40
CA PRO A 59 4.35 17.74 3.48
C PRO A 59 5.87 17.85 3.58
N ALA A 60 6.42 17.62 4.77
CA ALA A 60 7.86 17.64 5.03
C ALA A 60 8.55 16.28 4.83
N ALA A 61 7.78 15.22 4.53
CA ALA A 61 8.36 13.91 4.29
C ALA A 61 9.13 13.92 2.97
N ARG A 62 10.26 13.22 2.96
CA ARG A 62 11.02 12.93 1.73
C ARG A 62 10.47 11.72 1.02
N GLU A 63 9.92 10.78 1.79
CA GLU A 63 9.36 9.54 1.29
C GLU A 63 8.26 9.07 2.24
N VAL A 64 7.19 8.52 1.68
CA VAL A 64 6.19 7.78 2.43
C VAL A 64 6.05 6.41 1.80
N ARG A 65 6.19 5.36 2.61
CA ARG A 65 5.95 3.98 2.20
C ARG A 65 4.69 3.47 2.85
N LEU A 66 4.01 2.57 2.16
CA LEU A 66 2.95 1.75 2.72
C LEU A 66 3.53 0.37 2.99
N ARG A 67 3.27 -0.17 4.18
CA ARG A 67 3.57 -1.55 4.55
C ARG A 67 2.28 -2.29 4.82
N TRP A 68 2.12 -3.49 4.28
CA TRP A 68 0.91 -4.30 4.45
C TRP A 68 1.22 -5.80 4.42
N ASP A 69 0.17 -6.63 4.44
CA ASP A 69 0.25 -8.09 4.62
C ASP A 69 1.08 -8.43 5.87
N TYR A 70 0.63 -7.95 7.03
CA TYR A 70 1.31 -8.25 8.29
C TYR A 70 1.03 -9.68 8.72
N ARG A 71 2.09 -10.44 9.01
CA ARG A 71 2.03 -11.82 9.50
C ARG A 71 2.83 -11.96 10.78
N GLN A 72 2.38 -12.88 11.65
CA GLN A 72 3.16 -13.26 12.82
C GLN A 72 4.22 -14.28 12.44
N ASN A 73 5.44 -14.06 12.92
CA ASN A 73 6.47 -15.10 12.91
C ASN A 73 6.17 -16.14 14.01
N SER A 74 6.98 -17.20 14.08
CA SER A 74 6.85 -18.24 15.11
C SER A 74 7.13 -17.76 16.54
N ALA A 75 7.75 -16.59 16.71
CA ALA A 75 7.97 -15.94 18.00
C ALA A 75 6.81 -15.02 18.42
N GLY A 76 5.81 -14.80 17.55
CA GLY A 76 4.64 -13.97 17.80
C GLY A 76 4.78 -12.51 17.34
N ASP A 77 5.93 -12.11 16.77
CA ASP A 77 6.15 -10.74 16.29
C ASP A 77 5.50 -10.51 14.94
N TRP A 78 4.97 -9.31 14.74
CA TRP A 78 4.32 -8.91 13.48
C TRP A 78 5.32 -8.32 12.49
N HIS A 79 5.36 -8.89 11.29
CA HIS A 79 6.20 -8.42 10.18
C HIS A 79 5.35 -8.19 8.94
N HIS A 80 5.53 -7.03 8.30
CA HIS A 80 4.97 -6.79 6.97
C HIS A 80 5.65 -7.72 5.95
N GLN A 81 4.88 -8.23 5.00
CA GLN A 81 5.43 -9.01 3.88
C GLN A 81 5.57 -8.17 2.61
N GLN A 82 4.92 -7.00 2.57
CA GLN A 82 4.89 -6.12 1.41
C GLN A 82 5.20 -4.69 1.84
N GLU A 83 6.02 -3.99 1.05
CA GLU A 83 6.15 -2.53 1.13
C GLU A 83 6.24 -1.89 -0.25
N ALA A 84 5.73 -0.67 -0.37
CA ALA A 84 5.82 0.12 -1.59
C ALA A 84 5.79 1.62 -1.27
N ARG A 85 6.44 2.43 -2.12
CA ARG A 85 6.44 3.90 -2.02
C ARG A 85 5.10 4.47 -2.48
N LEU A 86 4.56 5.41 -1.72
CA LEU A 86 3.48 6.27 -2.20
C LEU A 86 4.06 7.34 -3.12
N GLN A 87 3.25 7.79 -4.08
CA GLN A 87 3.59 8.91 -4.92
C GLN A 87 3.18 10.23 -4.25
N LYS A 88 3.95 11.27 -4.54
CA LYS A 88 3.65 12.62 -4.08
C LYS A 88 2.46 13.18 -4.86
N LEU A 89 1.52 13.75 -4.14
CA LEU A 89 0.36 14.46 -4.65
C LEU A 89 0.48 15.96 -4.29
N ASP A 90 -0.45 16.76 -4.79
CA ASP A 90 -0.50 18.19 -4.49
C ASP A 90 -0.75 18.49 -3.00
N GLY A 91 -0.29 19.66 -2.56
CA GLY A 91 -0.52 20.16 -1.20
C GLY A 91 0.19 19.36 -0.09
N GLY A 92 1.23 18.60 -0.44
CA GLY A 92 2.01 17.80 0.53
C GLY A 92 1.33 16.49 0.91
N HIS A 93 0.38 16.03 0.10
CA HIS A 93 -0.20 14.71 0.24
C HIS A 93 0.66 13.66 -0.45
N TRP A 94 0.50 12.43 0.00
CA TRP A 94 1.06 11.24 -0.61
C TRP A 94 -0.07 10.25 -0.83
N GLY A 95 -0.07 9.55 -1.95
CA GLY A 95 -1.09 8.57 -2.22
C GLY A 95 -0.67 7.48 -3.19
N GLY A 96 -1.50 6.44 -3.24
CA GLY A 96 -1.28 5.27 -4.07
C GLY A 96 -2.41 4.27 -3.93
N PHE A 97 -2.47 3.35 -4.87
CA PHE A 97 -3.44 2.27 -4.92
C PHE A 97 -2.74 0.92 -4.78
N VAL A 98 -3.33 0.01 -4.00
CA VAL A 98 -2.92 -1.39 -3.92
C VAL A 98 -4.10 -2.27 -4.34
N SER A 99 -3.88 -3.08 -5.37
CA SER A 99 -4.89 -4.01 -5.87
C SER A 99 -5.06 -5.23 -4.95
N GLY A 100 -6.28 -5.73 -4.86
CA GLY A 100 -6.60 -6.99 -4.19
C GLY A 100 -6.53 -6.95 -2.67
N LEU A 101 -6.47 -5.75 -2.06
CA LEU A 101 -6.61 -5.63 -0.61
C LEU A 101 -8.06 -5.83 -0.18
N GLU A 102 -8.22 -6.49 0.97
CA GLU A 102 -9.52 -6.82 1.54
C GLU A 102 -9.76 -6.14 2.90
N ALA A 103 -11.02 -6.10 3.32
CA ALA A 103 -11.38 -5.56 4.63
C ALA A 103 -10.74 -6.38 5.77
N GLY A 104 -10.10 -5.67 6.70
CA GLY A 104 -9.42 -6.27 7.85
C GLY A 104 -7.93 -6.51 7.63
N GLU A 105 -7.41 -6.27 6.42
CA GLU A 105 -5.98 -6.29 6.20
C GLU A 105 -5.28 -5.13 6.92
N ARG A 106 -4.14 -5.45 7.53
CA ARG A 106 -3.38 -4.50 8.32
C ARG A 106 -2.38 -3.79 7.45
N TYR A 107 -2.27 -2.49 7.68
CA TYR A 107 -1.28 -1.65 7.04
C TYR A 107 -0.70 -0.65 8.03
N MET A 108 0.47 -0.12 7.70
CA MET A 108 1.02 1.05 8.36
C MET A 108 1.73 1.93 7.33
N PHE A 109 1.71 3.25 7.55
CA PHE A 109 2.57 4.16 6.83
C PHE A 109 3.95 4.15 7.46
N TYR A 110 5.01 4.12 6.65
CA TYR A 110 6.36 4.36 7.11
C TYR A 110 6.84 5.66 6.48
N VAL A 111 7.03 6.68 7.32
CA VAL A 111 7.34 8.04 6.87
C VAL A 111 8.81 8.31 7.10
N VAL A 112 9.52 8.73 6.06
CA VAL A 112 10.89 9.22 6.15
C VAL A 112 10.85 10.74 6.14
N GLY A 113 11.25 11.33 7.26
CA GLY A 113 11.32 12.78 7.44
C GLY A 113 12.37 13.46 6.56
N PRO A 114 12.55 14.79 6.73
CA PRO A 114 13.62 15.52 6.06
C PRO A 114 15.01 15.01 6.49
N GLU A 115 16.05 15.44 5.78
CA GLU A 115 17.43 15.13 6.18
C GLU A 115 17.72 15.61 7.61
N GLY A 116 18.32 14.76 8.44
CA GLY A 116 18.49 15.01 9.89
C GLY A 116 17.20 14.91 10.72
N GLY A 117 16.08 14.55 10.10
CA GLY A 117 14.79 14.33 10.74
C GLY A 117 14.58 12.89 11.25
N THR A 118 13.34 12.59 11.66
CA THR A 118 12.96 11.26 12.13
C THR A 118 12.28 10.45 11.03
N GLU A 119 12.47 9.13 11.11
CA GLU A 119 11.72 8.15 10.33
C GLU A 119 10.97 7.19 11.25
N GLY A 120 9.85 6.67 10.79
CA GLY A 120 9.11 5.69 11.58
C GLY A 120 7.72 5.37 11.10
N ILE A 121 7.15 4.39 11.79
CA ILE A 121 5.81 3.88 11.55
C ILE A 121 4.75 4.88 12.04
N LYS A 122 3.74 5.13 11.22
CA LYS A 122 2.56 5.97 11.45
C LYS A 122 1.29 5.20 11.07
N ARG A 123 0.18 5.54 11.73
CA ARG A 123 -1.16 4.99 11.47
C ARG A 123 -2.04 6.06 10.87
#